data_AF-G6AG68-F1
#
_entry.id   AF-G6AG68-F1
#
_cell.length_a   1.000
_cell.length_b   1.000
_cell.length_c   1.000
_cell.angle_alpha   90.00
_cell.angle_beta   90.00
_cell.angle_gamma   90.00
#
_symmetry.space_group_name_H-M   'P 1'
#
loop_
_entity.id
_entity.type
_entity.pdbx_description
1 polymer ?
#
loop_
_entity_poly.entity_id
_entity_poly.type
_entity_poly.pdbx_seq_one_letter_code
_entity_poly.pdbx_strand_id
1 'polypeptide(L)' 'MLTTYRLKDGDKIIATSPVDFLHQLRTGSRFDSEGTDEEYMVHFAHRL' A
#
# COMPACT_ATOMS: atom_id res chain seq x y z
N MET A 1 -5.56 9.96 -14.02
CA MET A 1 -6.84 9.24 -13.81
C MET A 1 -6.81 8.64 -12.41
N LEU A 2 -7.93 8.63 -11.69
CA LEU A 2 -8.03 8.01 -10.37
C LEU A 2 -8.40 6.53 -10.53
N THR A 3 -7.58 5.65 -9.97
CA THR A 3 -7.83 4.21 -9.96
C THR A 3 -8.21 3.79 -8.56
N THR A 4 -9.33 3.10 -8.43
CA THR A 4 -9.81 2.58 -7.15
C THR A 4 -9.51 1.09 -7.05
N TYR A 5 -8.73 0.71 -6.04
CA TYR A 5 -8.35 -0.66 -5.74
C TYR A 5 -9.13 -1.15 -4.52
N ARG A 6 -9.64 -2.37 -4.58
CA ARG A 6 -10.30 -3.05 -3.45
C ARG A 6 -9.35 -4.12 -2.93
N LEU A 7 -8.96 -3.98 -1.67
CA LEU A 7 -8.17 -4.98 -0.96
C LEU A 7 -9.08 -6.13 -0.50
N LYS A 8 -8.48 -7.31 -0.31
CA LYS A 8 -9.20 -8.52 0.14
C LYS A 8 -9.87 -8.33 1.51
N ASP A 9 -9.29 -7.50 2.37
CA ASP A 9 -9.81 -7.21 3.71
C ASP A 9 -11.01 -6.24 3.71
N GLY A 10 -11.46 -5.80 2.53
CA GLY A 10 -12.60 -4.89 2.36
C GLY A 10 -12.21 -3.42 2.26
N ASP A 11 -10.95 -3.09 2.55
CA ASP A 11 -10.42 -1.74 2.43
C ASP A 11 -10.31 -1.28 0.97
N LYS A 12 -10.44 0.03 0.78
CA LYS A 12 -10.46 0.67 -0.54
C LYS A 12 -9.35 1.70 -0.63
N ILE A 13 -8.48 1.55 -1.61
CA ILE A 13 -7.38 2.48 -1.90
C ILE A 13 -7.75 3.26 -3.15
N ILE A 14 -7.67 4.59 -3.08
CA ILE A 14 -7.94 5.47 -4.21
C ILE A 14 -6.63 6.16 -4.55
N ALA A 15 -6.03 5.76 -5.67
CA ALA A 15 -4.71 6.25 -6.04
C ALA A 15 -4.68 6.83 -7.45
N THR A 16 -3.90 7.88 -7.61
CA THR A 16 -3.67 8.56 -8.90
C THR A 16 -2.45 8.02 -9.65
N SER A 17 -1.56 7.35 -8.92
CA SER A 17 -0.32 6.76 -9.44
C SER A 17 0.05 5.49 -8.64
N PRO A 18 0.95 4.64 -9.15
CA PRO A 18 1.45 3.49 -8.41
C PRO A 18 2.13 3.86 -7.08
N VAL A 19 2.82 5.00 -7.04
CA VAL A 19 3.47 5.52 -5.82
C VAL A 19 2.42 5.89 -4.78
N ASP A 20 1.39 6.61 -5.20
CA ASP A 20 0.25 7.01 -4.34
C ASP A 20 -0.52 5.78 -3.80
N PHE A 21 -0.64 4.73 -4.62
CA PHE A 21 -1.21 3.45 -4.20
C PHE A 21 -0.38 2.81 -3.09
N LEU A 22 0.93 2.70 -3.27
CA LEU A 22 1.83 2.11 -2.29
C LEU A 22 1.83 2.92 -0.99
N HIS A 23 1.81 4.24 -1.08
CA HIS A 23 1.76 5.10 0.09
C HIS A 23 0.49 4.88 0.91
N GLN A 24 -0.67 4.82 0.25
CA GLN A 24 -1.95 4.51 0.92
C GLN A 24 -1.99 3.08 1.46
N LEU A 25 -1.41 2.12 0.74
CA LEU A 25 -1.31 0.73 1.18
C LEU A 25 -0.44 0.61 2.44
N ARG A 26 0.70 1.30 2.47
CA ARG A 26 1.61 1.37 3.63
C ARG A 26 0.95 2.05 4.83
N THR A 27 0.35 3.22 4.64
CA THR A 27 -0.32 3.96 5.72
C THR A 27 -1.57 3.26 6.26
N GLY A 28 -2.28 2.49 5.42
CA GLY A 28 -3.37 1.63 5.86
C GLY A 28 -2.93 0.30 6.49
N SER A 29 -1.67 -0.11 6.28
CA SER A 29 -1.14 -1.36 6.80
C SER A 29 -0.86 -1.28 8.30
N ARG A 30 -1.36 -2.26 9.06
CA ARG A 30 -1.12 -2.38 10.51
C ARG A 30 0.31 -2.78 10.90
N PHE A 31 1.11 -3.24 9.96
CA PHE A 31 2.36 -3.93 10.28
C PHE A 31 3.64 -3.15 9.95
N ASP A 32 3.60 -2.28 8.94
CA ASP A 32 4.80 -1.63 8.39
C ASP A 32 4.48 -0.18 8.01
N SER A 33 3.77 0.55 8.88
CA SER A 33 3.46 1.98 8.68
C SER A 33 4.66 2.90 8.91
N GLU A 34 5.76 2.36 9.47
CA GLU A 34 7.01 3.07 9.71
C GLU A 34 8.03 2.71 8.61
N GLY A 35 8.65 3.72 7.99
CA GLY A 35 9.60 3.54 6.89
C GLY A 35 9.15 4.19 5.57
N THR A 36 9.95 4.00 4.54
CA THR A 36 9.68 4.46 3.17
C THR A 36 8.82 3.46 2.40
N ASP A 37 8.21 3.91 1.30
CA ASP A 37 7.41 3.03 0.44
C ASP A 37 8.26 1.89 -0.17
N GLU A 38 9.58 2.10 -0.34
CA GLU A 38 10.53 1.09 -0.80
C GLU A 38 10.80 0.01 0.26
N GLU A 39 11.03 0.40 1.52
CA GLU A 39 11.20 -0.53 2.63
C GLU A 39 9.94 -1.36 2.86
N TYR A 40 8.77 -0.73 2.75
CA TYR A 40 7.49 -1.42 2.79
C TYR A 40 7.39 -2.51 1.72
N MET A 41 7.80 -2.22 0.48
CA MET A 41 7.78 -3.20 -0.61
C MET A 41 8.73 -4.38 -0.37
N VAL A 42 9.90 -4.12 0.19
CA VAL A 42 10.86 -5.18 0.57
C VAL A 42 10.25 -6.08 1.64
N HIS A 43 9.73 -5.50 2.73
CA HIS A 43 9.08 -6.26 3.81
C HIS A 43 7.86 -7.03 3.33
N PHE A 44 7.06 -6.42 2.45
CA PHE A 44 5.91 -7.06 1.82
C PHE A 44 6.33 -8.27 0.98
N ALA A 45 7.40 -8.14 0.19
CA ALA A 45 7.93 -9.26 -0.60
C ALA A 45 8.49 -10.39 0.26
N HIS A 46 9.10 -10.07 1.41
CA HIS A 46 9.60 -11.08 2.36
C HIS A 46 8.50 -11.79 3.16
N ARG A 47 7.27 -11.28 3.17
CA ARG A 47 6.10 -11.88 3.84
C ARG A 47 5.35 -12.92 2.99
N LEU A 48 5.72 -13.10 1.73
CA LEU A 48 5.09 -14.06 0.79
C LEU A 48 5.49 -15.51 1.06
#